data_AF-A0A9E5CZE2-F1
#
_entry.id   AF-A0A9E5CZE2-F1
#
_cell.length_a   1.000
_cell.length_b   1.000
_cell.length_c   1.000
_cell.angle_alpha   90.00
_cell.angle_beta   90.00
_cell.angle_gamma   90.00
#
_symmetry.space_group_name_H-M   'P 1'
#
loop_
_entity.id
_entity.type
_entity.pdbx_description
1 polymer ?
#
loop_
_entity_poly.entity_id
_entity_poly.type
_entity_poly.pdbx_seq_one_letter_code
_entity_poly.pdbx_strand_id
1 'polypeptide(L)' 'MANACPNLVLEAKAKLGVLGFGRGVAVSSSCLHTAKPVEVPEIGCGHCHEFLDFSVGNDPSPS' A
#
# COMPACT_ATOMS: atom_id res chain seq x y z
N MET A 1 9.60 -8.17 3.72
CA MET A 1 8.14 -8.40 3.79
C MET A 1 7.44 -7.13 3.37
N ALA A 2 6.72 -7.14 2.26
CA ALA A 2 5.86 -6.05 1.84
C ALA A 2 4.63 -6.00 2.76
N ASN A 3 4.01 -4.82 2.97
CA ASN A 3 2.94 -4.52 3.94
C ASN A 3 3.22 -4.69 5.45
N ALA A 4 4.40 -5.16 5.86
CA ALA A 4 4.74 -5.42 7.25
C ALA A 4 5.10 -4.18 8.10
N CYS A 5 4.95 -2.96 7.55
CA CYS A 5 5.30 -1.75 8.27
C CYS A 5 4.36 -1.54 9.46
N PRO A 6 4.87 -1.39 10.70
CA PRO A 6 4.02 -1.22 11.88
C PRO A 6 3.25 0.11 11.89
N ASN A 7 3.68 1.08 11.09
CA ASN A 7 3.01 2.36 10.94
C ASN A 7 1.98 2.36 9.79
N LEU A 8 1.89 1.30 8.98
CA LEU A 8 0.91 1.19 7.90
C LEU A 8 -0.42 0.68 8.48
N VAL A 9 -1.46 1.49 8.35
CA VAL A 9 -2.82 1.13 8.78
C VAL A 9 -3.71 0.92 7.57
N LEU A 10 -4.43 -0.19 7.57
CA LEU A 10 -5.46 -0.52 6.60
C LEU A 10 -6.83 -0.42 7.28
N GLU A 11 -7.70 0.44 6.74
CA GLU A 11 -9.08 0.58 7.20
C GLU A 11 -10.03 0.03 6.14
N ALA A 12 -10.88 -0.92 6.53
CA ALA A 12 -11.89 -1.52 5.67
C ALA A 12 -13.29 -1.10 6.14
N LYS A 13 -14.08 -0.51 5.25
CA LYS A 13 -15.47 -0.13 5.50
C LYS A 13 -16.39 -0.90 4.56
N ALA A 14 -17.30 -1.69 5.13
CA ALA A 14 -18.37 -2.30 4.37
C ALA A 14 -19.31 -1.21 3.84
N LYS A 15 -19.57 -1.21 2.53
CA LYS A 15 -20.49 -0.29 1.88
C LYS A 15 -21.57 -1.08 1.15
N LEU A 16 -22.81 -0.66 1.35
CA LEU A 16 -23.90 -1.05 0.48
C LEU A 16 -23.72 -0.31 -0.86
N GLY A 17 -23.90 -1.02 -1.96
CA GLY A 17 -23.91 -0.43 -3.29
C GLY A 17 -25.16 0.44 -3.51
N VAL A 18 -25.30 0.93 -4.74
CA VAL A 18 -26.39 1.84 -5.11
C VAL A 18 -27.74 1.12 -4.97
N LEU A 19 -28.71 1.78 -4.34
CA LEU A 19 -30.08 1.27 -4.11
C LEU A 19 -30.14 -0.09 -3.40
N GLY A 20 -29.15 -0.43 -2.58
CA GLY A 20 -29.09 -1.69 -1.84
C GLY A 20 -28.62 -2.89 -2.66
N PHE A 21 -28.25 -2.69 -3.94
CA PHE A 21 -27.67 -3.75 -4.77
C PHE A 21 -26.16 -3.78 -4.65
N GLY A 22 -25.64 -4.96 -4.27
CA GLY A 22 -24.21 -5.22 -4.11
C GLY A 22 -23.68 -4.87 -2.72
N ARG A 23 -22.76 -5.71 -2.23
CA ARG A 23 -21.97 -5.44 -1.02
C ARG A 23 -20.52 -5.29 -1.46
N GLY A 24 -19.86 -4.23 -1.02
CA GLY A 24 -18.45 -3.99 -1.28
C GLY A 24 -17.70 -3.62 -0.02
N VAL A 25 -16.38 -3.72 -0.08
CA VAL A 25 -15.49 -3.21 0.97
C VAL A 25 -14.68 -2.08 0.35
N ALA A 26 -14.82 -0.88 0.91
CA ALA A 26 -13.91 0.22 0.62
C ALA A 26 -12.70 0.09 1.54
N VAL A 27 -11.51 -0.03 0.96
CA VAL A 27 -10.25 -0.09 1.69
C VAL A 27 -9.53 1.25 1.52
N SER A 28 -9.08 1.82 2.63
CA SER A 28 -8.19 2.99 2.65
C SER A 28 -6.93 2.65 3.44
N SER A 29 -5.81 3.30 3.09
CA SER A 29 -4.54 3.08 3.78
C SER A 29 -3.82 4.38 4.12
N SER A 30 -3.15 4.40 5.26
CA SER A 30 -2.41 5.56 5.75
C SER A 30 -1.18 5.16 6.57
N CYS A 31 -0.21 6.05 6.63
CA CYS A 31 0.98 5.91 7.47
C CYS A 31 0.82 6.74 8.74
N LEU A 32 0.87 6.12 9.92
CA LEU A 32 0.79 6.81 11.21
C LEU A 32 1.98 7.74 11.46
N HIS A 33 3.15 7.42 10.89
CA HIS A 33 4.35 8.22 11.10
C HIS A 33 4.30 9.56 10.36
N THR A 34 3.84 9.55 9.10
CA THR A 34 3.76 10.77 8.27
C THR A 34 2.37 11.40 8.25
N ALA A 35 1.37 10.71 8.79
CA ALA A 35 -0.06 11.04 8.69
C ALA A 35 -0.55 11.23 7.24
N LYS A 36 0.12 10.62 6.26
CA LYS A 36 -0.22 10.69 4.84
C LYS A 36 -0.92 9.43 4.36
N PRO A 37 -1.79 9.53 3.33
CA PRO A 37 -2.33 8.36 2.65
C PRO A 37 -1.20 7.58 1.96
N VAL A 38 -1.36 6.26 1.91
CA VAL A 38 -0.45 5.37 1.17
C VAL A 38 -1.17 4.90 -0.10
N GLU A 39 -0.52 5.03 -1.25
CA GLU A 39 -1.15 4.70 -2.53
C GLU A 39 -1.05 3.21 -2.86
N VAL A 40 0.07 2.57 -2.52
CA VAL A 40 0.37 1.17 -2.89
C VAL A 40 0.73 0.34 -1.64
N PRO A 41 -0.24 0.10 -0.73
CA PRO A 41 0.01 -0.54 0.56
C PRO A 41 0.51 -1.99 0.44
N GLU A 42 0.26 -2.68 -0.68
CA GLU A 42 0.74 -4.03 -0.96
C GLU A 42 2.26 -4.09 -1.16
N ILE A 43 2.89 -2.98 -1.54
CA ILE A 43 4.36 -2.83 -1.63
C ILE A 43 4.90 -2.35 -0.28
N GLY A 44 4.26 -1.32 0.30
CA GLY A 44 4.62 -0.77 1.60
C GLY A 44 4.29 0.72 1.71
N CYS A 45 4.58 1.33 2.86
CA CYS A 45 4.21 2.72 3.11
C CYS A 45 5.09 3.76 2.40
N GLY A 46 6.21 3.38 1.78
CA GLY A 46 7.14 4.28 1.08
C GLY A 46 7.84 5.35 1.94
N HIS A 47 7.60 5.36 3.26
CA HIS A 47 8.01 6.46 4.13
C HIS A 47 8.79 6.04 5.37
N CYS A 48 8.45 4.89 5.98
CA CYS A 48 9.09 4.45 7.23
C CYS A 48 10.36 3.64 7.00
N HIS A 49 10.49 3.05 5.82
CA HIS A 49 11.63 2.24 5.42
C HIS A 49 11.89 2.59 3.97
N GLU A 50 13.13 2.96 3.65
CA GLU A 50 13.56 3.17 2.27
C GLU A 50 13.48 1.83 1.57
N PHE A 51 12.46 1.66 0.72
CA PHE A 51 12.44 0.53 -0.19
C PHE A 51 13.49 0.85 -1.26
N LEU A 52 14.55 0.05 -1.30
CA LEU A 52 15.47 0.05 -2.43
C LEU A 52 14.64 -0.37 -3.65
N ASP A 53 14.18 0.61 -4.40
CA ASP A 53 13.47 0.44 -5.65
C ASP A 53 14.50 -0.01 -6.69
N PHE A 54 14.69 -1.33 -6.79
CA PHE A 54 15.53 -1.90 -7.84
C PHE A 54 14.75 -1.81 -9.15
N SER A 55 14.83 -0.63 -9.78
CA SER A 55 14.50 -0.46 -11.18
C SER A 55 15.38 -1.40 -11.98
N VAL A 56 14.85 -2.59 -12.31
CA VAL A 56 15.40 -3.50 -13.33
C VAL A 56 15.45 -2.71 -14.64
N GLY A 57 16.64 -2.21 -14.95
CA GLY A 57 16.89 -1.41 -16.13
C GLY A 57 18.39 -1.34 -16.38
N ASN A 58 18.90 -2.36 -17.07
CA ASN A 58 20.25 -2.52 -17.59
C ASN A 58 21.23 -3.31 -16.70
N ASP A 59 21.17 -4.63 -16.85
CA ASP A 59 22.20 -5.57 -16.45
C ASP A 59 23.18 -5.72 -17.64
N PRO A 60 24.41 -5.17 -17.62
CA PRO A 60 25.49 -5.79 -18.35
C PRO A 60 26.10 -6.85 -17.44
N SER A 61 25.95 -8.11 -17.83
CA SER A 61 26.56 -9.26 -17.19
C SER A 61 28.05 -8.98 -16.87
N PRO A 62 28.53 -9.23 -15.64
CA PRO A 62 29.93 -9.55 -15.45
C PRO A 62 30.13 -11.04 -15.72
N SER A 63 30.95 -11.27 -16.74
CA SER A 63 31.58 -12.50 -17.22
C SER A 63 32.06 -13.48 -16.15
#